data_AF-A0A3N5TDC3-F1
#
_entry.id   AF-A0A3N5TDC3-F1
#
_cell.length_a   1.000
_cell.length_b   1.000
_cell.length_c   1.000
_cell.angle_alpha   90.00
_cell.angle_beta   90.00
_cell.angle_gamma   90.00
#
_symmetry.space_group_name_H-M   'P 1'
#
loop_
_entity.id
_entity.type
_entity.pdbx_description
1 polymer ?
#
loop_
_entity_poly.entity_id
_entity_poly.type
_entity_poly.pdbx_seq_one_letter_code
_entity_poly.pdbx_strand_id
1 'polypeptide(L)'
;MILGADGRLLHDIALPNPGRNGNGNGAPAAPAVYDLNGDGQLEIFVQTFDHGMDVFTVPGSACNCIPWPTARGGPLRMGQPNSNDL
;
A
#
# COMPACT_ATOMS: atom_id res chain seq x y z
N MET A 1 -2.92 -8.81 4.29
CA MET A 1 -2.83 -8.49 5.73
C MET A 1 -2.20 -7.13 6.01
N ILE A 2 -2.67 -6.48 7.07
CA ILE A 2 -2.15 -5.26 7.70
C ILE A 2 -1.89 -5.58 9.17
N LEU A 3 -0.68 -5.26 9.64
CA LEU A 3 -0.24 -5.52 11.01
C LEU A 3 0.00 -4.22 11.76
N GLY A 4 -0.18 -4.25 13.07
CA GLY A 4 0.25 -3.19 13.97
C GLY A 4 1.77 -3.21 14.14
N ALA A 5 2.32 -2.13 14.71
CA ALA A 5 3.76 -2.04 15.01
C ALA A 5 4.23 -3.11 16.02
N ASP A 6 3.29 -3.67 16.79
CA ASP A 6 3.49 -4.81 17.69
C ASP A 6 3.37 -6.18 17.00
N GLY A 7 3.14 -6.19 15.68
CA GLY A 7 2.91 -7.40 14.89
C GLY A 7 1.49 -7.97 14.99
N ARG A 8 0.59 -7.35 15.75
CA ARG A 8 -0.80 -7.81 15.86
C ARG A 8 -1.51 -7.66 14.52
N LEU A 9 -2.27 -8.68 14.11
CA LEU A 9 -3.14 -8.56 12.94
C LEU A 9 -4.22 -7.49 13.19
N LEU A 10 -4.23 -6.45 12.34
CA LEU A 10 -5.26 -5.41 12.35
C LEU A 10 -6.35 -5.70 11.32
N HIS A 11 -5.95 -6.14 10.13
CA HIS A 11 -6.88 -6.40 9.03
C HIS A 11 -6.32 -7.47 8.09
N ASP A 12 -7.17 -8.38 7.62
CA ASP A 12 -6.81 -9.29 6.53
C ASP A 12 -8.02 -9.54 5.64
N ILE A 13 -7.84 -9.29 4.35
CA ILE A 13 -8.83 -9.56 3.32
C ILE A 13 -8.16 -10.22 2.14
N ALA A 14 -8.90 -11.11 1.47
CA ALA A 14 -8.49 -11.60 0.17
C ALA A 14 -8.57 -10.46 -0.86
N LEU A 15 -7.63 -10.42 -1.81
CA LEU A 15 -7.75 -9.55 -2.96
C LEU A 15 -9.04 -9.90 -3.73
N PRO A 16 -9.85 -8.90 -4.12
CA PRO A 16 -11.15 -9.12 -4.74
C PRO A 16 -11.01 -9.75 -6.14
N ASN A 17 -12.06 -10.38 -6.66
CA ASN A 17 -12.18 -10.78 -8.07
C ASN A 17 -11.03 -11.64 -8.67
N PRO A 18 -10.61 -12.74 -8.04
CA PRO A 18 -9.48 -13.53 -8.55
C PRO A 18 -9.69 -13.99 -10.01
N GLY A 19 -8.69 -13.77 -10.85
CA GLY A 19 -8.72 -14.23 -12.24
C GLY A 19 -8.48 -15.72 -12.39
N ARG A 20 -8.53 -16.19 -13.65
CA ARG A 20 -8.53 -17.61 -14.01
C ARG A 20 -7.45 -17.97 -15.05
N ASN A 21 -6.46 -17.11 -15.26
CA ASN A 21 -5.38 -17.31 -16.24
C ASN A 21 -4.28 -18.29 -15.74
N GLY A 22 -4.41 -18.84 -14.53
CA GLY A 22 -3.45 -19.76 -13.93
C GLY A 22 -2.36 -19.10 -13.06
N ASN A 23 -2.21 -17.76 -13.11
CA ASN A 23 -1.26 -17.02 -12.26
C ASN A 23 -1.87 -16.63 -10.91
N GLY A 24 -3.20 -16.67 -10.79
CA GLY A 24 -3.94 -16.30 -9.59
C GLY A 24 -3.87 -14.79 -9.31
N ASN A 25 -4.49 -14.38 -8.20
CA ASN A 25 -4.66 -12.97 -7.84
C ASN A 25 -3.43 -12.37 -7.13
N GLY A 26 -2.23 -12.80 -7.51
CA GLY A 26 -0.99 -12.46 -6.81
C GLY A 26 -0.65 -10.96 -6.91
N ALA A 27 0.05 -10.46 -5.89
CA ALA A 27 0.58 -9.10 -5.83
C ALA A 27 2.12 -9.14 -5.72
N PRO A 28 2.85 -9.24 -6.85
CA PRO A 28 4.31 -9.44 -6.82
C PRO A 28 5.09 -8.17 -6.45
N ALA A 29 4.50 -7.00 -6.67
CA ALA A 29 5.10 -5.74 -6.28
C ALA A 29 4.79 -5.42 -4.81
N ALA A 30 5.74 -4.79 -4.13
CA ALA A 30 5.47 -4.28 -2.79
C ALA A 30 4.38 -3.19 -2.85
N PRO A 31 3.42 -3.18 -1.91
CA PRO A 31 2.41 -2.14 -1.83
C PRO A 31 3.03 -0.77 -1.51
N ALA A 32 2.27 0.28 -1.77
CA ALA A 32 2.60 1.65 -1.37
C ALA A 32 1.37 2.37 -0.83
N VAL A 33 1.59 3.44 -0.08
CA VAL A 33 0.55 4.22 0.59
C VAL A 33 0.74 5.71 0.35
N TYR A 34 -0.31 6.39 -0.11
CA TYR A 34 -0.38 7.84 -0.32
C TYR A 34 -1.84 8.28 -0.35
N ASP A 35 -2.11 9.55 -0.08
CA ASP A 35 -3.38 10.19 -0.46
C ASP A 35 -3.40 10.40 -1.97
N LEU A 36 -4.16 9.56 -2.67
CA LEU A 36 -4.20 9.53 -4.13
C LEU A 36 -5.29 10.43 -4.72
N ASN A 37 -6.32 10.74 -3.94
CA ASN A 37 -7.49 11.48 -4.40
C ASN A 37 -7.57 12.91 -3.85
N GLY A 38 -6.70 13.28 -2.90
CA GLY A 38 -6.61 14.60 -2.28
C GLY A 38 -7.61 14.86 -1.17
N ASP A 39 -8.22 13.81 -0.58
CA ASP A 39 -9.24 13.94 0.47
C ASP A 39 -8.66 13.94 1.90
N GLY A 40 -7.34 13.79 2.04
CA GLY A 40 -6.63 13.77 3.31
C GLY A 40 -6.59 12.39 3.98
N GLN A 41 -7.24 11.38 3.42
CA GLN A 41 -7.10 9.97 3.83
C GLN A 41 -6.05 9.27 2.97
N LEU A 42 -5.51 8.18 3.49
CA LEU A 42 -4.53 7.36 2.78
C LEU A 42 -5.23 6.26 1.98
N GLU A 43 -4.73 6.04 0.77
CA GLU A 43 -4.95 4.84 -0.03
C GLU A 43 -3.76 3.91 0.04
N ILE A 44 -4.04 2.61 0.17
CA ILE A 44 -3.10 1.54 -0.14
C ILE A 44 -3.33 1.12 -1.58
N PHE A 45 -2.29 1.15 -2.40
CA PHE A 45 -2.36 0.69 -3.79
C PHE A 45 -1.41 -0.48 -4.02
N VAL A 46 -1.94 -1.50 -4.68
CA VAL A 46 -1.31 -2.82 -4.84
C VAL A 46 -1.36 -3.21 -6.30
N GLN A 47 -0.20 -3.43 -6.91
CA GLN A 47 -0.16 -3.99 -8.25
C GLN A 47 -0.49 -5.49 -8.17
N THR A 48 -1.47 -5.93 -8.94
CA THR A 48 -1.86 -7.35 -9.02
C THR A 48 -1.62 -7.91 -10.41
N PHE A 49 -1.54 -9.24 -10.52
CA PHE A 49 -1.39 -9.90 -11.82
C PHE A 49 -2.60 -9.71 -12.74
N ASP A 50 -3.81 -9.68 -12.18
CA ASP A 50 -5.05 -9.73 -12.96
C ASP A 50 -5.75 -8.38 -13.10
N HIS A 51 -5.65 -7.47 -12.12
CA HIS A 51 -6.37 -6.18 -12.15
C HIS A 51 -5.50 -4.98 -12.53
N GLY A 52 -4.19 -5.19 -12.66
CA GLY A 52 -3.24 -4.08 -12.82
C GLY A 52 -2.98 -3.40 -11.49
N MET A 53 -3.90 -2.56 -10.99
CA MET A 53 -3.77 -1.86 -9.71
C MET A 53 -5.08 -1.87 -8.94
N ASP A 54 -5.06 -2.47 -7.75
CA ASP A 54 -6.15 -2.37 -6.77
C ASP A 54 -5.83 -1.25 -5.78
N VAL A 55 -6.82 -0.41 -5.47
CA VAL A 55 -6.69 0.74 -4.58
C VAL A 55 -7.71 0.62 -3.46
N PHE A 56 -7.24 0.75 -2.21
CA PHE A 56 -8.04 0.60 -1.01
C PHE A 56 -7.90 1.85 -0.14
N THR A 57 -8.99 2.60 0.06
CA THR A 57 -9.03 3.68 1.05
C THR A 57 -8.91 3.10 2.46
N VAL A 58 -8.18 3.77 3.33
CA VAL A 58 -8.05 3.43 4.75
C VAL A 58 -8.87 4.45 5.57
N PRO A 59 -10.12 4.13 5.96
CA PRO A 59 -10.98 5.10 6.62
C PRO A 59 -10.39 5.60 7.94
N GLY A 60 -10.41 6.92 8.15
CA GLY A 60 -9.88 7.55 9.37
C GLY A 60 -8.35 7.59 9.46
N SER A 61 -7.64 7.24 8.39
CA SER A 61 -6.21 7.53 8.25
C SER A 61 -5.96 8.99 7.87
N ALA A 62 -4.71 9.44 7.98
CA ALA A 62 -4.30 10.78 7.57
C ALA A 62 -2.82 10.83 7.18
N CYS A 63 -2.46 11.81 6.35
CA CYS A 63 -1.09 12.13 5.91
C CYS A 63 -0.23 12.72 7.04
N ASN A 64 0.07 11.90 8.05
CA ASN A 64 0.83 12.26 9.23
C ASN A 64 2.33 12.03 8.98
N CYS A 65 2.99 11.25 9.86
CA CYS A 65 4.33 10.75 9.63
C CYS A 65 4.26 9.46 8.79
N ILE A 66 4.62 9.55 7.51
CA ILE A 66 4.74 8.40 6.61
C ILE A 66 6.23 8.26 6.21
N PRO A 67 7.07 7.63 7.05
CA PRO A 67 8.51 7.56 6.79
C PRO A 67 8.86 6.60 5.64
N TRP A 68 8.00 5.61 5.38
CA TRP A 68 8.18 4.58 4.37
C TRP A 68 6.89 4.35 3.55
N PRO A 69 6.42 5.35 2.78
CA PRO A 69 5.24 5.21 1.93
C PRO A 69 5.43 4.16 0.81
N THR A 70 6.67 3.76 0.54
CA THR A 70 7.01 2.62 -0.31
C THR A 70 8.04 1.74 0.39
N ALA A 71 8.14 0.47 0.00
CA ALA A 71 9.11 -0.48 0.56
C ALA A 71 10.60 -0.08 0.41
N ARG A 72 10.92 0.98 -0.35
CA ARG A 72 12.29 1.52 -0.48
C ARG A 72 12.36 3.02 -0.14
N GLY A 73 11.54 3.47 0.80
CA GLY A 73 11.61 4.78 1.42
C GLY A 73 10.73 5.82 0.76
N GLY A 74 10.70 5.87 -0.56
CA GLY A 74 9.80 6.76 -1.30
C GLY A 74 9.77 6.44 -2.79
N PRO A 75 9.14 7.28 -3.62
CA PRO A 75 9.07 7.09 -5.07
C PRO A 75 10.45 7.02 -5.75
N LEU A 76 11.48 7.63 -5.15
CA LEU A 76 12.86 7.56 -5.63
C LEU A 76 13.58 6.27 -5.24
N ARG A 77 12.98 5.43 -4.37
CA ARG A 77 13.43 4.06 -4.06
C ARG A 77 14.87 4.00 -3.53
N MET A 78 15.28 4.99 -2.73
CA MET A 78 16.67 5.24 -2.35
C MET A 78 17.17 4.40 -1.17
N GLY A 79 16.31 3.58 -0.55
CA GLY A 79 16.68 2.81 0.64
C GLY A 79 16.78 3.65 1.92
N GLN A 80 16.23 4.86 1.88
CA GLN A 80 16.08 5.80 2.99
C GLN A 80 14.80 6.60 2.73
N PRO A 81 14.13 7.15 3.75
CA PRO A 81 13.05 8.10 3.54
C PRO A 81 13.51 9.16 2.55
N ASN A 82 12.66 9.52 1.59
CA ASN A 82 12.92 10.75 0.85
C ASN A 82 13.08 11.85 1.91
N SER A 83 14.19 12.56 1.89
CA SER A 83 14.45 13.62 2.86
C SER A 83 13.29 14.59 2.82
N ASN A 84 12.43 14.53 3.82
CA ASN A 84 11.71 15.71 4.25
C ASN A 84 12.75 16.41 5.11
N ASP A 85 13.37 17.47 4.57
CA ASP A 85 13.93 18.48 5.47
C ASP A 85 12.85 18.75 6.53
N LEU A 86 13.27 18.62 7.79
CA LEU A 86 12.51 18.65 9.03
C LEU A 86 11.19 19.44 9.00
#